data_AF-A0A350X427-F1
#
_entry.id   AF-A0A350X427-F1
#
_cell.length_a   1.000
_cell.length_b   1.000
_cell.length_c   1.000
_cell.angle_alpha   90.00
_cell.angle_beta   90.00
_cell.angle_gamma   90.00
#
_symmetry.space_group_name_H-M   'P 1'
#
loop_
_entity.id
_entity.type
_entity.pdbx_description
1 polymer ?
#
loop_
_entity_poly.entity_id
_entity_poly.type
_entity_poly.pdbx_seq_one_letter_code
_entity_poly.pdbx_strand_id
1 'polypeptide(L)'
;MSCCESTTQATSTTSTNTVTNCIVDTVKFIYRLQKAVIPTEVGCSSCNNPILGETSRANTRPFILYLPNGEPFELACMCDTQMTSIPVFRVESITGNCAVLRALVPVRPCGNGEEFGFVNAFAPSRTCCTVDLTKFIGIQCLDDCFIPLDICN
;
A
#
# COMPACT_ATOMS: atom_id res chain seq x y z
N MET A 1 19.44 64.33 -17.83
CA MET A 1 18.64 63.39 -18.64
C MET A 1 19.61 62.43 -19.30
N SER A 2 19.73 61.22 -18.78
CA SER A 2 20.50 60.13 -19.35
C SER A 2 19.85 58.83 -18.88
N CYS A 3 19.52 57.96 -19.81
CA CYS A 3 18.76 56.74 -19.61
C CYS A 3 19.66 55.64 -19.03
N CYS A 4 19.15 54.88 -18.07
CA CYS A 4 19.62 53.53 -17.78
C CYS A 4 18.40 52.61 -17.69
N GLU A 5 18.22 51.77 -18.71
CA GLU A 5 17.31 50.63 -18.67
C GLU A 5 17.85 49.59 -17.70
N SER A 6 17.01 49.09 -16.80
CA SER A 6 17.31 47.94 -15.97
C SER A 6 16.25 46.87 -16.22
N THR A 7 16.60 45.93 -17.08
CA THR A 7 15.95 44.63 -17.24
C THR A 7 15.91 43.93 -15.89
N THR A 8 14.71 43.65 -15.35
CA THR A 8 14.56 42.70 -14.24
C THR A 8 13.82 41.47 -14.74
N GLN A 9 14.53 40.35 -14.73
CA GLN A 9 14.06 39.02 -15.13
C GLN A 9 13.04 38.46 -14.13
N ALA A 10 12.04 37.80 -14.71
CA ALA A 10 11.36 36.58 -14.27
C ALA A 10 11.01 36.39 -12.78
N THR A 11 9.72 36.24 -12.51
CA THR A 11 9.25 35.04 -11.81
C THR A 11 7.88 34.65 -12.38
N SER A 12 7.89 33.89 -13.47
CA SER A 12 6.75 33.05 -13.82
C SER A 12 6.66 31.98 -12.73
N THR A 13 5.84 32.23 -11.71
CA THR A 13 5.39 31.18 -10.81
C THR A 13 4.48 30.27 -11.62
N THR A 14 5.07 29.33 -12.36
CA THR A 14 4.34 28.18 -12.88
C THR A 14 3.95 27.37 -11.65
N SER A 15 2.79 27.68 -11.07
CA SER A 15 2.09 26.78 -10.18
C SER A 15 1.81 25.52 -10.99
N THR A 16 2.73 24.57 -10.96
CA THR A 16 2.44 23.21 -11.37
C THR A 16 1.38 22.74 -10.39
N ASN A 17 0.11 22.87 -10.80
CA ASN A 17 -1.01 22.23 -10.14
C ASN A 17 -0.71 20.73 -10.18
N THR A 18 0.02 20.22 -9.19
CA THR A 18 0.18 18.80 -8.98
C THR A 18 -1.20 18.31 -8.65
N VAL A 19 -1.89 17.76 -9.64
CA VAL A 19 -3.20 17.13 -9.48
C VAL A 19 -3.08 16.16 -8.32
N THR A 20 -3.68 16.53 -7.20
CA THR A 20 -3.66 15.73 -5.98
C THR A 20 -4.49 14.49 -6.24
N ASN A 21 -3.83 13.34 -6.28
CA ASN A 21 -4.51 12.06 -6.41
C ASN A 21 -4.58 11.43 -5.01
N CYS A 22 -5.78 11.45 -4.43
CA CYS A 22 -6.00 10.95 -3.08
C CYS A 22 -5.61 9.46 -2.91
N ILE A 23 -5.66 8.67 -3.97
CA ILE A 23 -5.24 7.26 -3.96
C ILE A 23 -3.71 7.18 -3.87
N VAL A 24 -2.98 7.97 -4.67
CA VAL A 24 -1.52 8.07 -4.58
C VAL A 24 -1.09 8.43 -3.15
N ASP A 25 -1.74 9.45 -2.57
CA ASP A 25 -1.40 9.91 -1.22
C ASP A 25 -1.74 8.87 -0.14
N THR A 26 -2.87 8.17 -0.30
CA THR A 26 -3.27 7.08 0.61
C THR A 26 -2.28 5.92 0.55
N VAL A 27 -1.87 5.48 -0.65
CA VAL A 27 -0.89 4.39 -0.79
C VAL A 27 0.48 4.81 -0.26
N LYS A 28 0.91 6.07 -0.46
CA LYS A 28 2.12 6.63 0.18
C LYS A 28 2.02 6.60 1.71
N PHE A 29 0.86 6.94 2.25
CA PHE A 29 0.62 6.89 3.70
C PHE A 29 0.70 5.45 4.23
N ILE A 30 0.04 4.50 3.58
CA ILE A 30 0.13 3.06 3.91
C ILE A 30 1.59 2.59 3.84
N TYR A 31 2.33 2.95 2.80
CA TYR A 31 3.74 2.58 2.67
C TYR A 31 4.58 3.11 3.83
N ARG A 32 4.38 4.37 4.25
CA ARG A 32 5.06 4.96 5.41
C ARG A 32 4.70 4.23 6.71
N LEU A 33 3.42 3.92 6.92
CA LEU A 33 2.96 3.12 8.07
C LEU A 33 3.70 1.79 8.15
N GLN A 34 3.72 1.03 7.05
CA GLN A 34 4.39 -0.27 6.99
C GLN A 34 5.91 -0.19 7.20
N LYS A 35 6.56 0.91 6.80
CA LYS A 35 8.00 1.13 7.01
C LYS A 35 8.34 1.63 8.41
N ALA A 36 7.41 2.33 9.07
CA ALA A 36 7.56 2.80 10.44
C ALA A 36 7.42 1.67 11.47
N VAL A 37 6.90 0.51 11.06
CA VAL A 37 6.91 -0.71 11.87
C VAL A 37 8.34 -1.20 12.01
N ILE A 38 8.96 -0.83 13.12
CA ILE A 38 10.17 -1.48 13.61
C ILE A 38 9.70 -2.83 14.18
N PRO A 39 10.29 -3.98 13.79
CA PRO A 39 10.14 -5.22 14.53
C PRO A 39 10.82 -4.99 15.89
N THR A 40 10.10 -4.35 16.80
CA THR A 40 10.65 -4.00 18.10
C THR A 40 10.31 -5.16 19.00
N GLU A 41 11.32 -6.00 19.26
CA GLU A 41 11.40 -6.63 20.55
C GLU A 41 11.21 -5.53 21.60
N VAL A 42 10.08 -5.56 22.31
CA VAL A 42 9.81 -4.89 23.58
C VAL A 42 10.34 -3.44 23.70
N GLY A 43 9.42 -2.48 23.57
CA GLY A 43 9.50 -1.22 24.28
C GLY A 43 10.23 -0.08 23.59
N CYS A 44 9.49 0.71 22.80
CA CYS A 44 9.82 2.13 22.69
C CYS A 44 8.53 2.94 22.43
N SER A 45 8.05 3.59 23.49
CA SER A 45 6.90 4.48 23.51
C SER A 45 7.28 5.86 22.97
N SER A 46 7.26 6.05 21.65
CA SER A 46 7.11 7.38 21.05
C SER A 46 5.73 7.48 20.40
N CYS A 47 4.80 8.12 21.11
CA CYS A 47 3.37 8.22 20.78
C CYS A 47 3.07 9.07 19.53
N ASN A 48 4.09 9.48 18.78
CA ASN A 48 3.97 10.35 17.60
C ASN A 48 4.15 9.60 16.28
N ASN A 49 4.49 8.30 16.32
CA ASN A 49 4.51 7.50 15.12
C ASN A 49 3.07 7.06 14.80
N PRO A 50 2.61 7.17 13.55
CA PRO A 50 1.30 6.63 13.19
C PRO A 50 1.36 5.10 13.32
N ILE A 51 0.59 4.55 14.26
CA ILE A 51 0.63 3.14 14.68
C ILE A 51 -0.33 2.33 13.80
N LEU A 52 0.13 1.19 13.29
CA LEU A 52 -0.72 0.13 12.71
C LEU A 52 -1.25 -0.76 13.85
N GLY A 53 -2.57 -0.82 14.00
CA GLY A 53 -3.27 -1.62 15.01
C GLY A 53 -3.04 -1.24 16.49
N GLU A 54 -4.06 -1.41 17.33
CA GLU A 54 -4.02 -1.12 18.78
C GLU A 54 -3.14 -2.11 19.58
N THR A 55 -2.77 -3.25 18.97
CA THR A 55 -2.08 -4.36 19.63
C THR A 55 -0.77 -4.75 18.94
N SER A 56 0.17 -3.80 18.75
CA SER A 56 1.63 -3.95 18.54
C SER A 56 2.20 -5.05 17.59
N ARG A 57 1.36 -5.78 16.86
CA ARG A 57 1.72 -6.93 16.02
C ARG A 57 1.36 -6.72 14.56
N ALA A 58 0.50 -5.78 14.19
CA ALA A 58 0.15 -5.56 12.79
C ALA A 58 1.27 -4.82 12.05
N ASN A 59 1.69 -5.34 10.90
CA ASN A 59 2.78 -4.76 10.10
C ASN A 59 2.32 -4.28 8.71
N THR A 60 1.06 -4.54 8.37
CA THR A 60 0.49 -4.29 7.04
C THR A 60 -0.93 -3.76 7.19
N ARG A 61 -1.27 -2.76 6.36
CA ARG A 61 -2.66 -2.42 6.05
C ARG A 61 -2.95 -2.89 4.63
N PRO A 62 -3.58 -4.07 4.45
CA PRO A 62 -3.97 -4.54 3.14
C PRO A 62 -4.98 -3.60 2.50
N PHE A 63 -5.03 -3.56 1.17
CA PHE A 63 -6.02 -2.77 0.47
C PHE A 63 -6.39 -3.37 -0.88
N ILE A 64 -7.54 -2.93 -1.40
CA ILE A 64 -8.06 -3.22 -2.73
C ILE A 64 -8.08 -1.91 -3.52
N LEU A 65 -7.69 -1.96 -4.79
CA LEU A 65 -7.80 -0.82 -5.72
C LEU A 65 -8.97 -1.05 -6.67
N TYR A 66 -9.64 0.03 -7.07
CA TYR A 66 -10.77 -0.04 -8.00
C TYR A 66 -10.44 0.60 -9.34
N LEU A 67 -10.71 -0.15 -10.41
CA LEU A 67 -10.56 0.28 -11.78
C LEU A 67 -11.68 1.25 -12.18
N PRO A 68 -11.53 2.05 -13.26
CA PRO A 68 -12.55 3.02 -13.70
C PRO A 68 -13.93 2.43 -14.01
N ASN A 69 -14.00 1.12 -14.30
CA ASN A 69 -15.25 0.41 -14.50
C ASN A 69 -15.97 0.02 -13.19
N GLY A 70 -15.38 0.33 -12.03
CA GLY A 70 -15.92 0.00 -10.70
C GLY A 70 -15.49 -1.36 -10.17
N GLU A 71 -14.79 -2.18 -10.97
CA GLU A 71 -14.34 -3.50 -10.55
C GLU A 71 -13.05 -3.44 -9.72
N PRO A 72 -12.83 -4.39 -8.78
CA PRO A 72 -11.55 -4.57 -8.14
C PRO A 72 -10.44 -4.82 -9.16
N PHE A 73 -9.27 -4.23 -8.93
CA PHE A 73 -8.06 -4.61 -9.64
C PHE A 73 -7.56 -5.94 -9.09
N GLU A 74 -7.37 -6.92 -9.96
CA GLU A 74 -6.98 -8.26 -9.55
C GLU A 74 -5.72 -8.73 -10.27
N LEU A 75 -4.89 -9.50 -9.57
CA LEU A 75 -3.74 -10.17 -10.15
C LEU A 75 -3.98 -11.67 -10.28
N ALA A 76 -3.55 -12.21 -11.42
CA ALA A 76 -3.40 -13.63 -11.60
C ALA A 76 -2.28 -14.15 -10.68
N CYS A 77 -2.66 -15.00 -9.73
CA CYS A 77 -1.74 -15.72 -8.85
C CYS A 77 -1.80 -17.21 -9.17
N MET A 78 -0.63 -17.83 -9.25
CA MET A 78 -0.50 -19.28 -9.41
C MET A 78 -0.35 -19.89 -8.02
N CYS A 79 -1.42 -20.50 -7.51
CA CYS A 79 -1.41 -21.25 -6.25
C CYS A 79 -1.73 -22.71 -6.57
N ASP A 80 -0.87 -23.64 -6.14
CA ASP A 80 -1.11 -25.09 -6.15
C ASP A 80 -1.80 -25.63 -7.43
N THR A 81 -1.27 -25.25 -8.60
CA THR A 81 -1.71 -25.62 -9.96
C THR A 81 -2.99 -24.97 -10.52
N GLN A 82 -3.65 -24.05 -9.80
CA GLN A 82 -4.79 -23.28 -10.31
C GLN A 82 -4.48 -21.77 -10.37
N MET A 83 -4.90 -21.13 -11.47
CA MET A 83 -4.85 -19.68 -11.63
C MET A 83 -6.01 -19.07 -10.84
N THR A 84 -5.68 -18.29 -9.81
CA THR A 84 -6.67 -17.58 -8.98
C THR A 84 -6.46 -16.08 -9.14
N SER A 85 -7.55 -15.32 -9.17
CA SER A 85 -7.51 -13.86 -9.19
C SER A 85 -7.52 -13.32 -7.76
N ILE A 86 -6.59 -12.43 -7.42
CA ILE A 86 -6.41 -11.89 -6.07
C ILE A 86 -6.51 -10.36 -6.08
N PRO A 87 -7.51 -9.76 -5.40
CA PRO A 87 -7.71 -8.31 -5.35
C PRO A 87 -7.03 -7.60 -4.16
N VAL A 88 -6.41 -8.36 -3.24
CA VAL A 88 -5.87 -7.81 -1.99
C VAL A 88 -4.37 -7.62 -2.09
N PHE A 89 -3.89 -6.42 -1.74
CA PHE A 89 -2.49 -6.05 -1.92
C PHE A 89 -1.84 -5.50 -0.66
N ARG A 90 -0.53 -5.71 -0.60
CA ARG A 90 0.42 -4.96 0.22
C ARG A 90 1.31 -4.13 -0.70
N VAL A 91 1.62 -2.90 -0.31
CA VAL A 91 2.62 -2.08 -1.02
C VAL A 91 4.05 -2.46 -0.62
N GLU A 92 4.91 -2.72 -1.59
CA GLU A 92 6.33 -3.07 -1.40
C GLU A 92 7.25 -1.85 -1.57
N SER A 93 6.95 -1.00 -2.56
CA SER A 93 7.70 0.23 -2.85
C SER A 93 6.83 1.23 -3.62
N ILE A 94 7.24 2.50 -3.61
CA ILE A 94 6.56 3.58 -4.32
C ILE A 94 7.57 4.56 -4.92
N THR A 95 7.39 4.90 -6.19
CA THR A 95 8.24 5.83 -6.95
C THR A 95 7.36 6.77 -7.77
N GLY A 96 7.31 8.05 -7.40
CA GLY A 96 6.43 9.02 -8.04
C GLY A 96 4.94 8.68 -7.82
N ASN A 97 4.27 8.32 -8.92
CA ASN A 97 2.87 7.85 -8.92
C ASN A 97 2.74 6.34 -9.16
N CYS A 98 3.86 5.63 -9.31
CA CYS A 98 3.86 4.19 -9.50
C CYS A 98 4.16 3.47 -8.18
N ALA A 99 3.52 2.31 -7.96
CA ALA A 99 3.78 1.47 -6.81
C ALA A 99 4.01 0.02 -7.22
N VAL A 100 4.89 -0.67 -6.50
CA VAL A 100 5.02 -2.12 -6.56
C VAL A 100 4.10 -2.72 -5.50
N LEU A 101 3.16 -3.54 -5.94
CA LEU A 101 2.16 -4.20 -5.12
C LEU A 101 2.42 -5.70 -5.11
N ARG A 102 2.36 -6.31 -3.94
CA ARG A 102 2.39 -7.77 -3.76
C ARG A 102 0.97 -8.26 -3.47
N ALA A 103 0.52 -9.28 -4.21
CA ALA A 103 -0.77 -9.91 -3.94
C ALA A 103 -0.71 -10.70 -2.62
N LEU A 104 -1.77 -10.59 -1.84
CA LEU A 104 -1.94 -11.26 -0.56
C LEU A 104 -2.99 -12.36 -0.67
N VAL A 105 -2.58 -13.60 -0.41
CA VAL A 105 -3.48 -14.76 -0.53
C VAL A 105 -4.09 -15.03 0.84
N PRO A 106 -5.41 -15.27 0.94
CA PRO A 106 -6.04 -15.66 2.19
C PRO A 106 -5.49 -17.03 2.64
N VAL A 107 -5.04 -17.11 3.89
CA VAL A 107 -4.61 -18.37 4.50
C VAL A 107 -5.84 -19.09 5.03
N ARG A 108 -6.13 -20.27 4.48
CA ARG A 108 -7.10 -21.16 5.13
C ARG A 108 -6.42 -21.81 6.32
N PRO A 109 -7.00 -21.76 7.53
CA PRO A 109 -6.44 -22.50 8.66
C PRO A 109 -6.49 -24.00 8.33
N CYS A 110 -5.33 -24.65 8.34
CA CYS A 110 -5.25 -26.10 8.29
C CYS A 110 -5.70 -26.65 9.64
N GLY A 111 -6.96 -27.09 9.75
CA GLY A 111 -7.50 -27.70 10.95
C GLY A 111 -8.77 -28.50 10.65
N ASN A 112 -8.77 -29.77 11.03
CA ASN A 112 -9.97 -30.60 11.00
C ASN A 112 -10.90 -30.14 12.12
N GLY A 113 -12.04 -29.56 11.77
CA GLY A 113 -13.16 -29.36 12.70
C GLY A 113 -13.38 -27.93 13.17
N GLU A 114 -14.59 -27.46 12.88
CA GLU A 114 -15.40 -26.50 13.63
C GLU A 114 -14.88 -25.05 13.74
N GLU A 115 -15.31 -24.26 12.74
CA GLU A 115 -15.93 -22.94 12.89
C GLU A 115 -15.48 -22.10 14.09
N PHE A 116 -14.36 -21.38 14.01
CA PHE A 116 -14.19 -20.11 14.74
C PHE A 116 -13.19 -19.19 14.04
N GLY A 117 -13.75 -18.20 13.34
CA GLY A 117 -13.09 -16.96 12.94
C GLY A 117 -12.29 -17.01 11.65
N PHE A 118 -12.78 -16.33 10.61
CA PHE A 118 -11.92 -15.69 9.62
C PHE A 118 -11.07 -14.64 10.36
N VAL A 119 -10.04 -15.06 11.08
CA VAL A 119 -8.92 -14.16 11.33
C VAL A 119 -8.43 -13.77 9.94
N ASN A 120 -8.44 -12.46 9.62
CA ASN A 120 -7.97 -11.86 8.38
C ASN A 120 -6.48 -12.18 8.14
N ALA A 121 -6.19 -13.46 7.94
CA ALA A 121 -4.88 -14.04 7.86
C ALA A 121 -4.49 -14.07 6.39
N PHE A 122 -3.55 -13.20 6.04
CA PHE A 122 -3.00 -13.10 4.70
C PHE A 122 -1.58 -13.62 4.68
N ALA A 123 -1.22 -14.34 3.63
CA ALA A 123 0.15 -14.70 3.32
C ALA A 123 0.64 -13.91 2.09
N PRO A 124 1.92 -13.50 2.07
CA PRO A 124 2.48 -12.85 0.90
C PRO A 124 2.62 -13.86 -0.24
N SER A 125 2.09 -13.55 -1.42
CA SER A 125 2.37 -14.36 -2.61
C SER A 125 3.74 -14.03 -3.21
N ARG A 126 4.21 -14.90 -4.10
CA ARG A 126 5.37 -14.61 -4.98
C ARG A 126 5.01 -13.66 -6.13
N THR A 127 3.73 -13.33 -6.32
CA THR A 127 3.25 -12.45 -7.39
C THR A 127 3.31 -10.99 -6.93
N CYS A 128 4.02 -10.17 -7.70
CA CYS A 128 3.99 -8.71 -7.57
C CYS A 128 3.74 -8.06 -8.94
N CYS A 129 3.24 -6.82 -8.92
CA CYS A 129 3.07 -6.01 -10.12
C CYS A 129 3.43 -4.55 -9.83
N THR A 130 3.82 -3.82 -10.87
CA THR A 130 3.96 -2.37 -10.82
C THR A 130 2.72 -1.74 -11.45
N VAL A 131 2.10 -0.79 -10.75
CA VAL A 131 0.89 -0.09 -11.23
C VAL A 131 1.09 1.42 -11.22
N ASP A 132 0.40 2.11 -12.13
CA ASP A 132 0.22 3.56 -12.10
C ASP A 132 -1.02 3.89 -11.24
N LEU A 133 -0.80 4.49 -10.07
CA LEU A 133 -1.85 4.78 -9.12
C LEU A 133 -2.85 5.83 -9.63
N THR A 134 -2.50 6.60 -10.68
CA THR A 134 -3.41 7.59 -11.28
C THR A 134 -4.53 6.98 -12.11
N LYS A 135 -4.48 5.66 -12.36
CA LYS A 135 -5.47 4.93 -13.16
C LYS A 135 -6.59 4.29 -12.35
N PHE A 136 -6.53 4.38 -11.02
CA PHE A 136 -7.58 3.86 -10.14
C PHE A 136 -8.52 4.98 -9.73
N ILE A 137 -9.76 4.61 -9.42
CA ILE A 137 -10.83 5.54 -9.00
C ILE A 137 -11.19 5.38 -7.53
N GLY A 138 -10.73 4.30 -6.89
CA GLY A 138 -11.01 4.03 -5.49
C GLY A 138 -9.93 3.16 -4.84
N ILE A 139 -9.87 3.25 -3.52
CA ILE A 139 -9.08 2.39 -2.66
C ILE A 139 -9.93 2.00 -1.46
N GLN A 140 -9.97 0.71 -1.13
CA GLN A 140 -10.57 0.19 0.10
C GLN A 140 -9.46 -0.35 0.98
N CYS A 141 -9.26 0.29 2.13
CA CYS A 141 -8.39 -0.22 3.17
C CYS A 141 -9.10 -1.34 3.93
N LEU A 142 -8.37 -2.43 4.21
CA LEU A 142 -8.81 -3.50 5.10
C LEU A 142 -8.18 -3.30 6.49
N ASP A 143 -8.62 -4.12 7.46
CA ASP A 143 -8.08 -4.08 8.81
C ASP A 143 -6.58 -4.38 8.84
N ASP A 144 -5.88 -3.70 9.74
CA ASP A 144 -4.45 -3.91 9.95
C ASP A 144 -4.20 -5.35 10.38
N CYS A 145 -3.31 -6.04 9.67
CA CYS A 145 -2.99 -7.44 9.95
C CYS A 145 -1.47 -7.64 10.04
N PHE A 146 -1.07 -8.72 10.73
CA PHE A 146 0.30 -9.19 10.69
C PHE A 146 0.47 -10.11 9.50
N ILE A 147 1.44 -9.81 8.64
CA ILE A 147 1.86 -10.68 7.55
C ILE A 147 3.26 -11.18 7.87
N PRO A 148 3.46 -12.51 8.04
CA PRO A 148 4.78 -13.07 8.20
C PRO A 148 5.54 -12.86 6.88
N LEU A 149 6.52 -11.96 6.92
CA LEU A 149 7.37 -11.63 5.77
C LEU A 149 8.54 -12.61 5.61
N ASP A 150 8.81 -13.41 6.64
CA ASP A 150 9.84 -14.44 6.61
C ASP A 150 9.35 -15.59 5.74
N ILE A 151 9.93 -15.67 4.54
CA ILE A 151 9.93 -16.91 3.77
C ILE A 151 10.81 -17.86 4.57
N CYS A 152 10.23 -18.88 5.22
CA CYS A 152 11.04 -20.00 5.68
C CYS A 152 11.74 -20.57 4.43
N ASN A 153 13.07 -20.51 4.44
CA ASN A 153 13.97 -21.09 3.44
C ASN A 153 13.59 -22.52 3.07
#